data_AF-A0A955FYB7-F1
#
_entry.id   AF-A0A955FYB7-F1
#
_cell.length_a   1.000
_cell.length_b   1.000
_cell.length_c   1.000
_cell.angle_alpha   90.00
_cell.angle_beta   90.00
_cell.angle_gamma   90.00
#
_symmetry.space_group_name_H-M   'P 1'
#
loop_
_entity.id
_entity.type
_entity.pdbx_description
1 polymer ?
#
loop_
_entity_poly.entity_id
_entity_poly.type
_entity_poly.pdbx_seq_one_letter_code
_entity_poly.pdbx_strand_id
1 'polypeptide(L)'
;MAFDQRLPQVGQDDGIWGDLLRQYLMKEHFNDDTSNSANGGHKTITIQPGNSGAGEAPLKFTSGTLLSTKEAGAVEFNGNYFYASSGSPTAVRRKIAMYDPTGEAKGDIYYQDASGFFTRLPIGTQGQQLTVNGSGLPVWQSDSSTISNKVIDNTNGITVKDNSFTVQNAAT
;
A
#
# COMPACT_ATOMS: atom_id res chain seq x y z
N MET A 1 -38.33 -4.73 -9.45
CA MET A 1 -37.95 -3.52 -8.67
C MET A 1 -38.61 -2.35 -9.36
N ALA A 2 -39.47 -1.59 -8.67
CA ALA A 2 -40.04 -0.39 -9.22
C ALA A 2 -38.92 0.67 -9.31
N PHE A 3 -38.69 1.22 -10.50
CA PHE A 3 -37.85 2.42 -10.61
C PHE A 3 -38.71 3.58 -10.12
N ASP A 4 -38.29 4.22 -9.02
CA ASP A 4 -38.92 5.47 -8.59
C ASP A 4 -38.95 6.44 -9.77
N GLN A 5 -40.16 6.90 -10.11
CA GLN A 5 -40.39 7.86 -11.16
C GLN A 5 -39.58 9.13 -10.88
N ARG A 6 -38.57 9.42 -11.71
CA ARG A 6 -37.61 10.50 -11.41
C ARG A 6 -38.10 11.91 -11.76
N LEU A 7 -39.17 12.08 -12.56
CA LEU A 7 -39.68 13.40 -12.96
C LEU A 7 -41.21 13.40 -13.22
N PRO A 8 -41.99 14.26 -12.55
CA PRO A 8 -43.41 14.51 -12.83
C PRO A 8 -43.69 15.72 -13.72
N GLN A 9 -44.95 15.80 -14.13
CA GLN A 9 -45.45 16.74 -15.13
C GLN A 9 -45.39 18.19 -14.61
N VAL A 10 -44.71 19.05 -15.36
CA VAL A 10 -44.46 20.46 -15.03
C VAL A 10 -45.78 21.24 -14.91
N GLY A 11 -46.03 21.89 -13.76
CA GLY A 11 -47.13 22.88 -13.65
C GLY A 11 -47.80 23.10 -12.28
N GLN A 12 -47.42 22.41 -11.20
CA GLN A 12 -47.92 22.68 -9.85
C GLN A 12 -46.79 22.49 -8.82
N ASP A 13 -46.60 23.47 -7.93
CA ASP A 13 -45.77 23.32 -6.73
C ASP A 13 -46.70 23.15 -5.53
N ASP A 14 -46.90 21.90 -5.12
CA ASP A 14 -47.74 21.48 -4.01
C ASP A 14 -46.97 21.38 -2.68
N GLY A 15 -45.71 21.85 -2.63
CA GLY A 15 -44.84 21.76 -1.45
C GLY A 15 -44.30 20.36 -1.16
N ILE A 16 -44.89 19.32 -1.76
CA ILE A 16 -44.47 17.91 -1.64
C ILE A 16 -43.09 17.71 -2.30
N TRP A 17 -42.79 18.49 -3.34
CA TRP A 17 -41.48 18.52 -4.00
C TRP A 17 -40.33 18.93 -3.09
N GLY A 18 -40.54 19.98 -2.28
CA GLY A 18 -39.55 20.46 -1.34
C GLY A 18 -39.17 19.37 -0.34
N ASP A 19 -40.16 18.64 0.16
CA ASP A 19 -39.97 17.58 1.14
C ASP A 19 -39.33 16.33 0.56
N LEU A 20 -39.74 15.89 -0.64
CA LEU A 20 -39.13 14.74 -1.33
C LEU A 20 -37.67 15.02 -1.70
N LEU A 21 -37.40 16.21 -2.25
CA LEU A 21 -36.04 16.62 -2.58
C LEU A 21 -35.17 16.70 -1.32
N ARG A 22 -35.70 17.28 -0.24
CA ARG A 22 -35.01 17.34 1.05
C ARG A 22 -34.72 15.94 1.60
N GLN A 23 -35.69 15.04 1.58
CA GLN A 23 -35.51 13.65 2.01
C GLN A 23 -34.45 12.93 1.19
N TYR A 24 -34.44 13.12 -0.13
CA TYR A 24 -33.41 12.53 -1.00
C TYR A 24 -32.02 13.10 -0.69
N LEU A 25 -31.91 14.42 -0.61
CA LEU A 25 -30.63 15.09 -0.35
C LEU A 25 -30.06 14.70 1.03
N MET A 26 -30.91 14.57 2.05
CA MET A 26 -30.50 14.16 3.39
C MET A 26 -30.11 12.68 3.50
N LYS A 27 -30.41 11.82 2.52
CA LYS A 27 -29.89 10.43 2.52
C LYS A 27 -28.40 10.41 2.25
N GLU A 28 -27.95 11.18 1.25
CA GLU A 28 -26.57 11.13 0.76
C GLU A 28 -25.69 12.27 1.30
N HIS A 29 -26.27 13.45 1.62
CA HIS A 29 -25.52 14.65 2.00
C HIS A 29 -25.78 15.08 3.45
N PHE A 30 -24.74 15.62 4.10
CA PHE A 30 -24.88 16.35 5.36
C PHE A 30 -25.72 17.59 5.12
N ASN A 31 -26.72 17.77 5.98
CA ASN A 31 -27.54 18.97 6.01
C ASN A 31 -27.75 19.41 7.46
N ASP A 32 -27.31 20.63 7.77
CA ASP A 32 -27.50 21.26 9.07
C ASP A 32 -28.43 22.48 9.03
N ASP A 33 -29.15 22.64 7.91
CA ASP A 33 -30.07 23.75 7.61
C ASP A 33 -29.42 25.14 7.61
N THR A 34 -28.08 25.23 7.50
CA THR A 34 -27.36 26.52 7.42
C THR A 34 -26.51 26.64 6.16
N SER A 35 -26.30 27.86 5.66
CA SER A 35 -25.44 28.11 4.49
C SER A 35 -23.97 28.20 4.89
N ASN A 36 -23.33 27.05 5.13
CA ASN A 36 -21.92 26.97 5.50
C ASN A 36 -21.16 25.94 4.64
N SER A 37 -19.84 25.84 4.80
CA SER A 37 -18.98 24.94 4.02
C SER A 37 -19.06 23.45 4.42
N ALA A 38 -19.62 23.14 5.59
CA ALA A 38 -19.87 21.78 6.04
C ALA A 38 -21.19 21.23 5.50
N ASN A 39 -22.17 22.10 5.20
CA ASN A 39 -23.44 21.73 4.59
C ASN A 39 -23.28 21.36 3.10
N GLY A 40 -23.98 20.32 2.65
CA GLY A 40 -23.98 19.85 1.26
C GLY A 40 -22.87 18.87 0.91
N GLY A 41 -21.94 18.58 1.83
CA GLY A 41 -20.95 17.50 1.65
C GLY A 41 -21.59 16.11 1.70
N HIS A 42 -21.01 15.13 1.00
CA HIS A 42 -21.50 13.76 1.04
C HIS A 42 -21.18 13.09 2.39
N LYS A 43 -22.15 12.36 2.95
CA LYS A 43 -21.94 11.55 4.17
C LYS A 43 -21.02 10.37 3.91
N THR A 44 -21.21 9.76 2.74
CA THR A 44 -20.43 8.65 2.22
C THR A 44 -20.23 8.83 0.72
N ILE A 45 -19.07 8.44 0.21
CA ILE A 45 -18.83 8.38 -1.24
C ILE A 45 -18.83 6.90 -1.63
N THR A 46 -19.83 6.48 -2.40
CA THR A 46 -19.88 5.15 -3.02
C THR A 46 -19.73 5.32 -4.51
N ILE A 47 -18.81 4.58 -5.12
CA ILE A 47 -18.50 4.66 -6.55
C ILE A 47 -18.95 3.36 -7.20
N GLN A 48 -19.58 3.44 -8.38
CA GLN A 48 -19.90 2.25 -9.17
C GLN A 48 -18.63 1.50 -9.57
N PRO A 49 -18.68 0.18 -9.81
CA PRO A 49 -17.54 -0.55 -10.34
C PRO A 49 -17.16 0.00 -11.73
N GLY A 50 -15.87 -0.09 -12.04
CA GLY A 50 -15.38 0.24 -13.38
C GLY A 50 -15.54 -0.94 -14.35
N ASN A 51 -15.14 -0.69 -15.58
CA ASN A 51 -15.08 -1.70 -16.64
C ASN A 51 -13.62 -2.00 -17.01
N SER A 52 -13.40 -3.01 -17.85
CA SER A 52 -12.05 -3.46 -18.25
C SER A 52 -11.36 -2.58 -19.30
N GLY A 53 -12.05 -1.60 -19.88
CA GLY A 53 -11.51 -0.73 -20.91
C GLY A 53 -10.57 0.36 -20.37
N ALA A 54 -9.70 0.85 -21.25
CA ALA A 54 -8.81 1.96 -20.92
C ALA A 54 -9.62 3.20 -20.54
N GLY A 55 -9.36 3.73 -19.33
CA GLY A 55 -10.06 4.91 -18.83
C GLY A 55 -11.38 4.65 -18.12
N GLU A 56 -11.79 3.38 -17.97
CA GLU A 56 -13.06 3.02 -17.34
C GLU A 56 -12.90 2.60 -15.86
N ALA A 57 -11.79 2.97 -15.22
CA ALA A 57 -11.56 2.70 -13.80
C ALA A 57 -12.59 3.47 -12.94
N PRO A 58 -13.09 2.87 -11.84
CA PRO A 58 -14.09 3.51 -10.99
C PRO A 58 -13.57 4.79 -10.34
N LEU A 59 -12.29 4.78 -9.93
CA LEU A 59 -11.57 5.96 -9.45
C LEU A 59 -10.22 6.01 -10.15
N LYS A 60 -9.96 7.12 -10.84
CA LYS A 60 -8.69 7.35 -11.54
C LYS A 60 -8.08 8.68 -11.08
N PHE A 61 -6.87 8.60 -10.56
CA PHE A 61 -6.05 9.80 -10.36
C PHE A 61 -5.26 10.06 -11.63
N THR A 62 -5.35 11.28 -12.13
CA THR A 62 -4.50 11.74 -13.24
C THR A 62 -3.15 12.18 -12.67
N SER A 63 -2.05 11.81 -13.31
CA SER A 63 -0.71 12.23 -12.87
C SER A 63 -0.58 13.75 -12.92
N GLY A 64 -0.01 14.35 -11.88
CA GLY A 64 0.25 15.79 -11.83
C GLY A 64 1.35 16.17 -10.84
N THR A 65 1.70 17.46 -10.82
CA THR A 65 2.63 18.00 -9.83
C THR A 65 1.99 17.95 -8.44
N LEU A 66 2.77 17.55 -7.42
CA LEU A 66 2.33 17.58 -6.02
C LEU A 66 2.10 19.04 -5.56
N LEU A 67 1.14 19.26 -4.68
CA LEU A 67 0.88 20.54 -4.04
C LEU A 67 2.15 21.08 -3.36
N SER A 68 2.45 22.36 -3.62
CA SER A 68 3.56 23.09 -2.99
C SER A 68 3.35 23.24 -1.48
N THR A 69 2.12 23.55 -1.07
CA THR A 69 1.67 23.51 0.32
C THR A 69 0.90 22.22 0.56
N LYS A 70 1.35 21.41 1.52
CA LYS A 70 0.68 20.14 1.85
C LYS A 70 -0.66 20.42 2.53
N GLU A 71 -1.69 19.69 2.14
CA GLU A 71 -3.01 19.74 2.77
C GLU A 71 -3.32 18.43 3.49
N ALA A 72 -3.90 18.50 4.68
CA ALA A 72 -4.29 17.33 5.44
C ALA A 72 -5.48 16.63 4.76
N GLY A 73 -5.39 15.32 4.58
CA GLY A 73 -6.41 14.52 3.88
C GLY A 73 -6.21 14.46 2.37
N ALA A 74 -5.24 15.17 1.79
CA ALA A 74 -4.99 15.12 0.35
C ALA A 74 -4.39 13.76 -0.09
N VAL A 75 -4.89 13.25 -1.22
CA VAL A 75 -4.31 12.12 -1.95
C VAL A 75 -3.85 12.62 -3.32
N GLU A 76 -2.58 12.39 -3.65
CA GLU A 76 -1.92 12.96 -4.84
C GLU A 76 -1.20 11.86 -5.62
N PHE A 77 -1.22 11.92 -6.95
CA PHE A 77 -0.49 11.00 -7.83
C PHE A 77 0.42 11.77 -8.77
N ASN A 78 1.73 11.48 -8.75
CA ASN A 78 2.72 12.19 -9.58
C ASN A 78 3.18 11.42 -10.82
N GLY A 79 2.53 10.31 -11.16
CA GLY A 79 2.97 9.41 -12.23
C GLY A 79 3.77 8.20 -11.72
N ASN A 80 4.46 8.34 -10.58
CA ASN A 80 5.27 7.26 -9.99
C ASN A 80 4.66 6.72 -8.70
N TYR A 81 4.21 7.61 -7.81
CA TYR A 81 3.71 7.26 -6.49
C TYR A 81 2.40 7.94 -6.18
N PHE A 82 1.57 7.23 -5.42
CA PHE A 82 0.50 7.82 -4.67
C PHE A 82 1.04 8.34 -3.33
N TYR A 83 0.55 9.50 -2.94
CA TYR A 83 0.86 10.10 -1.66
C TYR A 83 -0.43 10.34 -0.89
N ALA A 84 -0.38 10.14 0.43
CA ALA A 84 -1.41 10.58 1.35
C ALA A 84 -0.79 11.57 2.33
N SER A 85 -1.44 12.71 2.51
CA SER A 85 -1.03 13.77 3.43
C SER A 85 -1.92 13.73 4.68
N SER A 86 -1.29 13.78 5.86
CA SER A 86 -2.01 13.69 7.15
C SER A 86 -1.35 14.55 8.22
N GLY A 87 -2.05 14.83 9.31
CA GLY A 87 -1.56 15.67 10.40
C GLY A 87 -2.17 17.08 10.40
N SER A 88 -2.10 17.75 11.55
CA SER A 88 -2.61 19.10 11.79
C SER A 88 -1.75 19.77 12.88
N PRO A 89 -1.45 21.08 12.82
CA PRO A 89 -1.81 22.04 11.76
C PRO A 89 -0.95 21.92 10.50
N THR A 90 0.16 21.19 10.56
CA THR A 90 1.08 21.01 9.43
C THR A 90 0.91 19.62 8.84
N ALA A 91 0.47 19.55 7.59
CA ALA A 91 0.31 18.29 6.90
C ALA A 91 1.68 17.67 6.53
N VAL A 92 1.78 16.36 6.72
CA VAL A 92 2.94 15.52 6.36
C VAL A 92 2.53 14.59 5.23
N ARG A 93 3.23 14.70 4.11
CA ARG A 93 3.05 13.87 2.92
C ARG A 93 3.83 12.57 3.06
N ARG A 94 3.18 11.43 2.86
CA ARG A 94 3.79 10.08 2.88
C ARG A 94 3.47 9.33 1.59
N LYS A 95 4.37 8.45 1.15
CA LYS A 95 4.10 7.53 0.04
C LYS A 95 3.17 6.43 0.50
N ILE A 96 2.21 6.06 -0.34
CA ILE A 96 1.46 4.81 -0.20
C ILE A 96 2.33 3.70 -0.82
N ALA A 97 2.65 2.67 -0.04
CA ALA A 97 3.37 1.51 -0.56
C ALA A 97 2.40 0.63 -1.35
N MET A 98 2.71 0.44 -2.63
CA MET A 98 1.99 -0.46 -3.53
C MET A 98 3.01 -1.44 -4.09
N TYR A 99 2.61 -2.69 -4.25
CA TYR A 99 3.43 -3.72 -4.87
C TYR A 99 2.79 -4.17 -6.19
N ASP A 100 3.61 -4.68 -7.09
CA ASP A 100 3.15 -5.35 -8.30
C ASP A 100 2.77 -6.80 -7.95
N PRO A 101 1.48 -7.19 -8.11
CA PRO A 101 1.04 -8.55 -7.81
C PRO A 101 1.46 -9.58 -8.87
N THR A 102 2.16 -9.16 -9.92
CA THR A 102 2.58 -10.05 -10.99
C THR A 102 3.59 -11.08 -10.48
N GLY A 103 3.19 -12.36 -10.53
CA GLY A 103 4.07 -13.49 -10.24
C GLY A 103 4.34 -13.72 -8.75
N GLU A 104 3.47 -13.24 -7.86
CA GLU A 104 3.56 -13.47 -6.41
C GLU A 104 3.49 -14.95 -6.03
N ALA A 105 4.23 -15.28 -4.97
CA ALA A 105 4.23 -16.59 -4.35
C ALA A 105 4.16 -16.49 -2.82
N LYS A 106 3.67 -17.56 -2.19
CA LYS A 106 3.67 -17.68 -0.73
C LYS A 106 5.11 -17.60 -0.21
N GLY A 107 5.35 -16.67 0.72
CA GLY A 107 6.65 -16.49 1.37
C GLY A 107 7.51 -15.39 0.75
N ASP A 108 7.02 -14.70 -0.28
CA ASP A 108 7.69 -13.52 -0.82
C ASP A 108 7.87 -12.44 0.25
N ILE A 109 8.98 -11.70 0.14
CA ILE A 109 9.30 -10.56 0.99
C ILE A 109 9.28 -9.30 0.12
N TYR A 110 8.76 -8.20 0.66
CA TYR A 110 8.83 -6.91 0.00
C TYR A 110 9.75 -5.97 0.77
N TYR A 111 10.62 -5.28 0.04
CA TYR A 111 11.63 -4.40 0.58
C TYR A 111 11.70 -3.11 -0.23
N GLN A 112 12.40 -2.11 0.30
CA GLN A 112 12.68 -0.89 -0.45
C GLN A 112 14.00 -1.05 -1.21
N ASP A 113 13.98 -0.87 -2.53
CA ASP A 113 15.21 -0.87 -3.32
C ASP A 113 15.98 0.46 -3.21
N ALA A 114 17.15 0.52 -3.86
CA ALA A 114 18.00 1.70 -3.85
C ALA A 114 17.35 2.96 -4.47
N SER A 115 16.30 2.79 -5.29
CA SER A 115 15.53 3.88 -5.90
C SER A 115 14.30 4.27 -5.07
N GLY A 116 14.11 3.62 -3.92
CA GLY A 116 13.03 3.90 -2.99
C GLY A 116 11.70 3.25 -3.36
N PHE A 117 11.68 2.37 -4.38
CA PHE A 117 10.49 1.62 -4.78
C PHE A 117 10.30 0.41 -3.86
N PHE A 118 9.03 0.04 -3.69
CA PHE A 118 8.68 -1.17 -2.96
C PHE A 118 8.74 -2.35 -3.92
N THR A 119 9.76 -3.19 -3.73
CA THR A 119 10.18 -4.23 -4.66
C THR A 119 10.08 -5.59 -4.00
N ARG A 120 9.73 -6.61 -4.79
CA ARG A 120 9.58 -7.99 -4.34
C ARG A 120 10.90 -8.75 -4.40
N LEU A 121 11.25 -9.42 -3.30
CA LEU A 121 12.21 -10.51 -3.24
C LEU A 121 11.41 -11.83 -3.22
N PRO A 122 11.43 -12.62 -4.30
CA PRO A 122 10.75 -13.92 -4.32
C PRO A 122 11.22 -14.81 -3.17
N ILE A 123 10.34 -15.69 -2.68
CA ILE A 123 10.71 -16.70 -1.69
C ILE A 123 11.94 -17.50 -2.13
N GLY A 124 12.86 -17.72 -1.19
CA GLY A 124 14.06 -18.52 -1.40
C GLY A 124 13.75 -20.02 -1.45
N THR A 125 14.72 -20.79 -1.92
CA THR A 125 14.68 -22.25 -1.86
C THR A 125 14.90 -22.73 -0.43
N GLN A 126 14.34 -23.89 -0.08
CA GLN A 126 14.57 -24.53 1.21
C GLN A 126 16.07 -24.60 1.54
N GLY A 127 16.44 -24.18 2.75
CA GLY A 127 17.83 -24.13 3.22
C GLY A 127 18.58 -22.83 2.90
N GLN A 128 17.95 -21.88 2.21
CA GLN A 128 18.49 -20.53 2.10
C GLN A 128 18.16 -19.68 3.34
N GLN A 129 19.03 -18.74 3.65
CA GLN A 129 18.88 -17.75 4.70
C GLN A 129 18.84 -16.34 4.10
N LEU A 130 18.09 -15.45 4.73
CA LEU A 130 18.03 -14.05 4.33
C LEU A 130 19.28 -13.34 4.83
N THR A 131 20.02 -12.74 3.91
CA THR A 131 21.22 -11.94 4.22
C THR A 131 21.15 -10.59 3.50
N VAL A 132 22.14 -9.73 3.75
CA VAL A 132 22.31 -8.45 3.08
C VAL A 132 23.49 -8.56 2.12
N ASN A 133 23.27 -8.25 0.84
CA ASN A 133 24.33 -8.30 -0.17
C ASN A 133 25.27 -7.08 -0.08
N GLY A 134 26.31 -7.04 -0.92
CA GLY A 134 27.28 -5.93 -0.96
C GLY A 134 26.69 -4.57 -1.34
N SER A 135 25.48 -4.53 -1.90
CA SER A 135 24.73 -3.30 -2.19
C SER A 135 23.76 -2.90 -1.07
N GLY A 136 23.75 -3.62 0.05
CA GLY A 136 22.86 -3.34 1.17
C GLY A 136 21.43 -3.85 1.00
N LEU A 137 21.16 -4.68 -0.02
CA LEU A 137 19.83 -5.21 -0.30
C LEU A 137 19.63 -6.61 0.28
N PRO A 138 18.41 -6.95 0.72
CA PRO A 138 18.10 -8.31 1.17
C PRO A 138 18.21 -9.30 0.01
N VAL A 139 18.80 -10.46 0.26
CA VAL A 139 18.94 -11.56 -0.71
C VAL A 139 18.88 -12.91 0.00
N TRP A 140 18.34 -13.92 -0.68
CA TRP A 140 18.46 -15.31 -0.23
C TRP A 140 19.82 -15.88 -0.60
N GLN A 141 20.55 -16.39 0.38
CA GLN A 141 21.83 -17.06 0.18
C GLN A 141 21.77 -18.46 0.77
N SER A 142 22.44 -19.42 0.13
CA SER A 142 22.61 -20.75 0.72
C SER A 142 23.29 -20.64 2.08
N ASP A 143 22.84 -21.42 3.06
CA ASP A 143 23.49 -21.51 4.36
C ASP A 143 24.88 -22.14 4.18
N SER A 144 25.92 -21.29 4.19
CA SER A 144 27.31 -21.69 4.34
C SER A 144 27.84 -21.01 5.59
N SER A 145 27.48 -21.55 6.74
CA SER A 145 28.05 -21.14 8.02
C SER A 145 29.52 -21.53 8.11
N THR A 146 30.43 -20.64 7.69
CA THR A 146 31.87 -20.79 7.96
C THR A 146 32.15 -20.48 9.42
N ILE A 147 32.59 -21.49 10.18
CA ILE A 147 33.08 -21.29 11.55
C ILE A 147 34.45 -20.62 11.46
N SER A 148 34.49 -19.28 11.51
CA SER A 148 35.74 -18.51 11.56
C SER A 148 35.99 -17.98 12.97
N ASN A 149 37.20 -18.19 13.51
CA ASN A 149 37.66 -17.68 14.81
C ASN A 149 36.74 -18.03 16.01
N LYS A 150 36.13 -19.21 16.01
CA LYS A 150 35.41 -19.72 17.18
C LYS A 150 36.24 -20.80 17.87
N VAL A 151 36.47 -20.61 19.17
CA VAL A 151 36.91 -21.71 20.05
C VAL A 151 35.72 -22.64 20.18
N ILE A 152 35.85 -23.86 19.69
CA ILE A 152 34.86 -24.89 19.97
C ILE A 152 35.29 -25.56 21.28
N ASP A 153 34.54 -25.31 22.35
CA ASP A 153 34.81 -25.87 23.68
C ASP A 153 34.22 -27.28 23.84
N ASN A 154 34.51 -27.92 24.98
CA ASN A 154 34.06 -29.29 25.27
C ASN A 154 32.57 -29.40 25.67
N THR A 155 31.81 -28.30 25.63
CA THR A 155 30.38 -28.28 25.92
C THR A 155 29.56 -28.60 24.66
N ASN A 156 30.19 -28.58 23.49
CA ASN A 156 29.55 -28.74 22.19
C ASN A 156 29.97 -30.04 21.49
N GLY A 157 29.01 -30.79 20.93
CA GLY A 157 29.30 -31.95 20.07
C GLY A 157 29.64 -31.51 18.65
N ILE A 158 30.88 -31.72 18.19
CA ILE A 158 31.28 -31.47 16.80
C ILE A 158 31.12 -32.74 15.99
N THR A 159 30.28 -32.71 14.95
CA THR A 159 30.19 -33.81 13.97
C THR A 159 30.85 -33.38 12.67
N VAL A 160 32.06 -33.88 12.40
CA VAL A 160 32.75 -33.67 11.11
C VAL A 160 32.51 -34.90 10.23
N LYS A 161 31.79 -34.74 9.12
CA LYS A 161 31.60 -35.79 8.11
C LYS A 161 32.61 -35.58 6.99
N ASP A 162 33.86 -35.95 7.25
CA ASP A 162 34.96 -35.85 6.28
C ASP A 162 35.74 -37.17 6.23
N ASN A 163 36.22 -37.51 5.04
CA ASN A 163 37.08 -38.67 4.81
C ASN A 163 38.54 -38.39 5.21
N SER A 164 38.95 -37.12 5.35
CA SER A 164 40.36 -36.74 5.54
C SER A 164 40.55 -35.61 6.57
N PHE A 165 39.99 -35.77 7.77
CA PHE A 165 40.20 -34.80 8.85
C PHE A 165 41.67 -34.75 9.31
N THR A 166 42.29 -33.58 9.26
CA THR A 166 43.66 -33.36 9.74
C THR A 166 43.71 -32.28 10.82
N VAL A 167 44.31 -32.61 11.97
CA VAL A 167 44.69 -31.63 13.01
C VAL A 167 46.19 -31.46 12.95
N GLN A 168 46.66 -30.23 12.74
CA GLN A 168 48.08 -29.89 12.73
C GLN A 168 48.34 -28.79 13.76
N ASN A 169 49.51 -28.82 14.38
CA ASN A 169 50.00 -27.68 15.15
C ASN A 169 50.45 -26.57 14.19
N ALA A 170 50.50 -25.33 14.68
CA ALA A 170 51.16 -24.27 13.94
C ALA A 170 52.64 -24.66 13.78
N ALA A 171 53.16 -24.63 12.54
CA ALA A 171 54.58 -24.80 12.31
C ALA A 171 55.34 -23.75 13.11
N THR A 172 56.28 -24.21 13.94
CA THR A 172 57.20 -23.39 14.74
C THR A 172 58.13 -22.58 13.87
#